data_AF-A0A2N4YUB0-F1
#
_entry.id   AF-A0A2N4YUB0-F1
#
_cell.length_a   1.000
_cell.length_b   1.000
_cell.length_c   1.000
_cell.angle_alpha   90.00
_cell.angle_beta   90.00
_cell.angle_gamma   90.00
#
_symmetry.space_group_name_H-M   'P 1'
#
loop_
_entity.id
_entity.type
_entity.pdbx_description
1 polymer ?
#
loop_
_entity_poly.entity_id
_entity_poly.type
_entity_poly.pdbx_seq_one_letter_code
_entity_poly.pdbx_strand_id
1 'polypeptide(L)'
;MSRKKGRSMAGLPWIAAMAFFMQALDATILNTALPAIAHSLNRSPLAMQSAIISYTLTVAMLIPVSGWLADRFGTRRVFIIAVSLFTLGSLACALSSSLMELVIFRVIQG
;
A
#
# COMPACT_ATOMS: atom_id res chain seq x y z
N MET A 1 -11.44 38.88 -23.21
CA MET A 1 -10.86 38.45 -21.92
C MET A 1 -11.52 37.14 -21.49
N SER A 2 -10.90 35.99 -21.77
CA SER A 2 -11.39 34.67 -21.33
C SER A 2 -10.52 34.17 -20.19
N ARG A 3 -10.98 34.35 -18.94
CA ARG A 3 -10.32 33.81 -17.74
C ARG A 3 -10.45 32.28 -17.77
N LYS A 4 -9.40 31.58 -18.17
CA LYS A 4 -9.25 30.15 -17.89
C LYS A 4 -9.34 29.97 -16.38
N LYS A 5 -10.45 29.39 -15.91
CA LYS A 5 -10.67 28.97 -14.52
C LYS A 5 -9.60 27.91 -14.21
N GLY A 6 -8.48 28.34 -13.62
CA GLY A 6 -7.44 27.43 -13.15
C GLY A 6 -8.08 26.45 -12.19
N ARG A 7 -8.14 25.17 -12.59
CA ARG A 7 -8.60 24.10 -11.70
C ARG A 7 -7.72 24.19 -10.46
N SER A 8 -8.33 24.45 -9.30
CA SER A 8 -7.62 24.51 -8.02
C SER A 8 -6.91 23.17 -7.80
N MET A 9 -5.62 23.14 -8.09
CA MET A 9 -4.75 21.98 -7.88
C MET A 9 -4.37 21.84 -6.40
N ALA A 10 -4.87 22.71 -5.52
CA ALA A 10 -4.61 22.72 -4.09
C ALA A 10 -5.10 21.45 -3.37
N GLY A 11 -6.03 20.69 -3.96
CA GLY A 11 -6.51 19.41 -3.40
C GLY A 11 -5.57 18.22 -3.62
N LEU A 12 -4.66 18.28 -4.60
CA LEU A 12 -3.72 17.19 -4.90
C LEU A 12 -2.76 16.88 -3.72
N PRO A 13 -2.13 17.86 -3.06
CA PRO A 13 -1.30 17.58 -1.89
C PRO A 13 -2.08 16.96 -0.72
N TRP A 14 -3.34 17.32 -0.54
CA TRP A 14 -4.21 16.68 0.46
C TRP A 14 -4.49 15.21 0.16
N ILE A 15 -4.76 14.89 -1.10
CA ILE A 15 -4.96 13.49 -1.54
C ILE A 15 -3.67 12.68 -1.37
N ALA A 16 -2.52 13.25 -1.72
CA ALA A 16 -1.23 12.60 -1.52
C ALA A 16 -0.92 12.40 -0.03
N ALA A 17 -1.16 13.41 0.81
CA ALA A 17 -0.97 13.31 2.26
C ALA A 17 -1.87 12.22 2.86
N MET A 18 -3.12 12.12 2.42
CA MET A 18 -4.03 11.07 2.87
C MET A 18 -3.54 9.67 2.44
N ALA A 19 -3.03 9.53 1.21
CA ALA A 19 -2.46 8.27 0.74
C ALA A 19 -1.25 7.83 1.57
N PHE A 20 -0.31 8.74 1.83
CA PHE A 20 0.84 8.48 2.70
C PHE A 20 0.42 8.15 4.14
N PHE A 21 -0.56 8.85 4.68
CA PHE A 21 -1.12 8.57 5.99
C PHE A 21 -1.73 7.17 6.06
N MET A 22 -2.51 6.78 5.04
CA MET A 22 -3.13 5.46 4.95
C MET A 22 -2.07 4.35 4.89
N GLN A 23 -0.99 4.57 4.14
CA GLN A 23 0.15 3.66 4.06
C GLN A 23 0.89 3.50 5.39
N ALA A 24 1.11 4.60 6.11
CA ALA A 24 1.74 4.58 7.43
C ALA A 24 0.86 3.91 8.50
N LEU A 25 -0.45 4.15 8.46
CA LEU A 25 -1.42 3.47 9.33
C LEU A 25 -1.41 1.96 9.12
N ASP A 26 -1.47 1.50 7.88
CA ASP A 26 -1.51 0.08 7.56
C ASP A 26 -0.26 -0.66 8.07
N ALA A 27 0.94 -0.10 7.88
CA ALA A 27 2.17 -0.67 8.43
C ALA A 27 2.16 -0.72 9.97
N THR A 28 1.58 0.29 10.63
CA THR A 28 1.51 0.36 12.09
C THR A 28 0.51 -0.66 12.65
N ILE A 29 -0.69 -0.72 12.07
CA ILE A 29 -1.74 -1.68 12.44
C ILE A 29 -1.22 -3.11 12.33
N LEU A 30 -0.51 -3.43 11.24
CA LEU A 30 0.05 -4.76 11.02
C LEU A 30 1.06 -5.13 12.11
N ASN A 31 1.99 -4.22 12.44
CA ASN A 31 2.99 -4.44 13.50
C ASN A 31 2.33 -4.64 14.89
N THR A 32 1.25 -3.92 15.18
CA THR A 32 0.52 -4.06 16.45
C THR A 32 -0.38 -5.30 16.48
N ALA A 33 -1.01 -5.66 15.35
CA ALA A 33 -1.93 -6.80 15.24
C ALA A 33 -1.19 -8.13 15.04
N LEU A 34 0.08 -8.08 14.64
CA LEU A 34 0.93 -9.24 14.35
C LEU A 34 0.91 -10.33 15.43
N PRO A 35 1.00 -10.02 16.73
CA PRO A 35 0.95 -11.03 17.79
C PRO A 35 -0.42 -11.72 17.85
N ALA A 36 -1.51 -10.98 17.63
CA ALA A 36 -2.87 -11.52 17.61
C ALA A 36 -3.12 -12.39 16.37
N ILE A 37 -2.61 -11.97 15.21
CA ILE A 37 -2.66 -12.74 13.96
C ILE A 37 -1.84 -14.03 14.10
N ALA A 38 -0.64 -13.96 14.68
CA ALA A 38 0.21 -15.12 14.96
C ALA A 38 -0.49 -16.13 15.90
N HIS A 39 -1.16 -15.62 16.94
CA HIS A 39 -1.95 -16.44 17.85
C HIS A 39 -3.15 -17.10 17.15
N SER A 40 -3.85 -16.37 16.26
CA SER A 40 -4.99 -16.90 15.50
C SER A 40 -4.59 -17.96 14.45
N LEU A 41 -3.38 -17.85 13.88
CA LEU A 41 -2.85 -18.77 12.86
C LEU A 41 -2.03 -19.93 13.45
N ASN A 42 -1.91 -20.04 14.79
CA ASN A 42 -1.11 -21.06 15.48
C ASN A 42 0.34 -21.15 14.97
N ARG A 43 0.91 -20.03 14.52
CA ARG A 43 2.26 -19.93 13.92
C ARG A 43 3.15 -19.05 14.78
N SER A 44 4.44 -19.36 14.81
CA SER A 44 5.40 -18.57 15.59
C SER A 44 5.41 -17.10 15.10
N PRO A 45 5.50 -16.12 16.00
CA PRO A 45 5.65 -14.71 15.63
C PRO A 45 6.82 -14.46 14.68
N LEU A 46 7.87 -15.28 14.79
CA LEU A 46 9.04 -15.25 13.90
C LEU A 46 8.66 -15.53 12.43
N ALA A 47 7.72 -16.45 12.18
CA ALA A 47 7.24 -16.75 10.84
C ALA A 47 6.39 -15.60 10.28
N MET A 48 5.71 -14.82 11.13
CA MET A 48 4.90 -13.68 10.70
C MET A 48 5.74 -12.47 10.31
N GLN A 49 7.00 -12.40 10.76
CA GLN A 49 7.91 -11.32 10.39
C GLN A 49 8.23 -11.29 8.88
N SER A 50 8.08 -12.42 8.19
CA SER A 50 8.21 -12.48 6.73
C SER A 50 7.17 -11.61 6.01
N ALA A 51 5.99 -11.39 6.59
CA ALA A 51 4.95 -10.52 6.03
C ALA A 51 5.33 -9.02 6.10
N ILE A 52 6.02 -8.61 7.16
CA ILE A 52 6.54 -7.23 7.27
C ILE A 52 7.70 -7.02 6.30
N ILE A 53 8.62 -7.99 6.25
CA ILE A 53 9.80 -7.93 5.38
C ILE A 53 9.38 -7.90 3.91
N SER A 54 8.42 -8.75 3.51
CA SER A 54 7.93 -8.79 2.13
C SER A 54 7.26 -7.47 1.73
N TYR A 55 6.43 -6.90 2.60
CA TYR A 55 5.81 -5.59 2.37
C TYR A 55 6.86 -4.48 2.22
N THR A 56 7.79 -4.39 3.17
CA THR A 56 8.84 -3.35 3.15
C THR A 56 9.71 -3.44 1.90
N LEU A 57 10.08 -4.67 1.50
CA LEU A 57 10.89 -4.92 0.30
C LEU A 57 10.14 -4.53 -0.98
N THR A 58 8.84 -4.81 -1.03
CA THR A 58 7.98 -4.46 -2.17
C THR A 58 7.87 -2.94 -2.30
N VAL A 59 7.56 -2.24 -1.22
CA VAL A 59 7.50 -0.76 -1.20
C VAL A 59 8.85 -0.17 -1.61
N ALA A 60 9.97 -0.70 -1.11
CA ALA A 60 11.31 -0.24 -1.47
C ALA A 60 11.60 -0.39 -2.97
N MET A 61 11.13 -1.47 -3.61
CA MET A 61 11.25 -1.66 -5.06
C MET A 61 10.30 -0.77 -5.85
N LEU A 62 9.10 -0.50 -5.34
CA LEU A 62 8.10 0.29 -6.05
C LEU A 62 8.33 1.79 -6.01
N ILE A 63 9.04 2.31 -5.01
CA ILE A 63 9.42 3.74 -4.96
C ILE A 63 10.12 4.19 -6.25
N PRO A 64 11.25 3.59 -6.70
CA PRO A 64 11.90 3.99 -7.94
C PRO A 64 11.09 3.63 -9.20
N VAL A 65 10.40 2.48 -9.19
CA VAL A 65 9.58 2.02 -10.33
C VAL A 65 8.41 2.97 -10.59
N SER A 66 7.77 3.47 -9.54
CA SER A 66 6.65 4.41 -9.63
C SER A 66 7.05 5.74 -10.25
N GLY A 67 8.28 6.22 -10.00
CA GLY A 67 8.86 7.40 -10.65
C GLY A 67 9.00 7.21 -12.16
N TRP A 68 9.61 6.10 -12.58
CA TRP A 68 9.74 5.77 -14.00
C TRP A 68 8.38 5.56 -14.69
N LEU A 69 7.45 4.88 -14.02
CA LEU A 69 6.09 4.68 -14.55
C LEU A 69 5.33 6.00 -14.67
N ALA A 70 5.48 6.92 -13.71
CA ALA A 70 4.82 8.22 -13.73
C ALA A 70 5.34 9.09 -14.88
N ASP A 71 6.65 9.03 -15.14
CA ASP A 71 7.29 9.72 -16.26
C ASP A 71 6.86 9.12 -17.61
N ARG A 72 6.65 7.81 -17.69
CA ARG A 72 6.28 7.10 -18.93
C ARG A 72 4.79 7.13 -19.26
N PHE A 73 3.91 6.95 -18.26
CA PHE A 73 2.45 6.74 -18.45
C PHE A 73 1.60 7.89 -17.90
N GLY A 74 2.22 8.87 -17.25
CA GLY A 74 1.56 10.02 -16.64
C GLY A 74 1.12 9.76 -15.20
N THR A 75 1.46 10.71 -14.33
CA THR A 75 1.27 10.65 -12.87
C THR A 75 -0.15 10.27 -12.44
N ARG A 76 -1.17 10.77 -13.14
CA ARG A 76 -2.59 10.52 -12.79
C ARG A 76 -2.99 9.05 -12.97
N ARG A 77 -2.53 8.38 -14.04
CA ARG A 77 -2.88 6.97 -14.29
C ARG A 77 -2.17 6.06 -13.29
N VAL A 78 -0.89 6.32 -13.06
CA VAL A 78 -0.08 5.57 -12.10
C VAL A 78 -0.64 5.69 -10.69
N PHE A 79 -1.07 6.90 -10.29
CA PHE A 79 -1.70 7.10 -8.98
C PHE A 79 -3.00 6.29 -8.82
N ILE A 80 -3.88 6.30 -9.82
CA ILE A 80 -5.14 5.53 -9.76
C ILE A 80 -4.86 4.02 -9.69
N ILE A 81 -3.90 3.53 -10.47
CA ILE A 81 -3.51 2.11 -10.46
C ILE A 81 -2.95 1.72 -9.08
N ALA A 82 -2.05 2.53 -8.52
CA ALA A 82 -1.45 2.29 -7.21
C ALA A 82 -2.53 2.25 -6.11
N VAL A 83 -3.45 3.22 -6.08
CA VAL A 83 -4.56 3.24 -5.10
C VAL A 83 -5.47 2.03 -5.28
N SER A 84 -5.76 1.62 -6.52
CA SER A 84 -6.60 0.46 -6.80
C SER A 84 -5.95 -0.84 -6.33
N LEU A 85 -4.65 -1.03 -6.62
CA LEU A 85 -3.86 -2.17 -6.15
C LEU A 85 -3.80 -2.23 -4.63
N PHE A 86 -3.51 -1.10 -3.98
CA PHE A 86 -3.47 -1.00 -2.54
C PHE A 86 -4.81 -1.38 -1.89
N THR A 87 -5.92 -0.88 -2.44
CA THR A 87 -7.26 -1.16 -1.91
C THR A 87 -7.63 -2.64 -2.07
N LEU A 88 -7.37 -3.22 -3.24
CA LEU A 88 -7.65 -4.64 -3.52
C LEU A 88 -6.75 -5.57 -2.69
N GLY A 89 -5.46 -5.24 -2.57
CA GLY A 89 -4.51 -5.98 -1.76
C GLY A 89 -4.87 -5.96 -0.28
N SER A 90 -5.31 -4.81 0.25
CA SER A 90 -5.78 -4.69 1.63
C SER A 90 -7.02 -5.55 1.90
N LEU A 91 -7.98 -5.56 0.97
CA LEU A 91 -9.16 -6.43 1.05
C LEU A 91 -8.79 -7.92 1.02
N ALA A 92 -7.86 -8.30 0.14
CA ALA A 92 -7.35 -9.67 0.06
C ALA A 92 -6.60 -10.08 1.34
N CYS A 93 -5.80 -9.20 1.93
CA CYS A 93 -5.16 -9.41 3.23
C CYS A 93 -6.19 -9.69 4.34
N ALA A 94 -7.31 -8.94 4.36
CA ALA A 94 -8.37 -9.15 5.34
C ALA A 94 -9.11 -10.50 5.19
N LEU A 95 -9.13 -11.06 3.98
CA LEU A 95 -9.73 -12.37 3.67
C LEU A 95 -8.74 -13.54 3.77
N SER A 96 -7.45 -13.26 3.98
CA SER A 96 -6.42 -14.30 3.99
C SER A 96 -6.61 -15.28 5.15
N SER A 97 -6.51 -16.57 4.85
CA SER A 97 -6.67 -17.65 5.85
C SER A 97 -5.35 -18.33 6.21
N SER A 98 -4.25 -17.94 5.53
CA SER A 98 -2.92 -18.49 5.78
C SER A 98 -1.83 -17.41 5.74
N LEU A 99 -0.73 -17.68 6.45
CA LEU A 99 0.43 -16.80 6.49
C LEU A 99 1.04 -16.56 5.10
N MET A 100 1.04 -17.59 4.24
CA MET A 100 1.59 -17.50 2.89
C MET A 100 0.70 -16.63 1.98
N GLU A 101 -0.63 -16.77 2.07
CA GLU A 101 -1.57 -15.87 1.38
C GLU A 101 -1.42 -14.43 1.85
N LEU A 102 -1.32 -14.21 3.18
CA LEU A 102 -1.10 -12.87 3.74
C LEU A 102 0.19 -12.24 3.18
N VAL A 103 1.29 -13.00 3.10
CA VAL A 103 2.56 -12.54 2.52
C VAL A 103 2.41 -12.19 1.05
N ILE A 104 1.74 -13.03 0.25
CA ILE A 104 1.52 -12.81 -1.19
C ILE A 104 0.65 -11.56 -1.41
N PHE A 105 -0.46 -11.43 -0.70
CA PHE A 105 -1.33 -10.26 -0.82
C PHE A 105 -0.64 -8.98 -0.35
N ARG A 106 0.24 -9.06 0.65
CA ARG A 106 1.08 -7.93 1.09
C ARG A 106 2.09 -7.49 0.03
N VAL A 107 2.64 -8.42 -0.74
CA VAL A 107 3.51 -8.12 -1.90
C VAL A 107 2.71 -7.51 -3.06
N ILE A 108 1.44 -7.86 -3.21
CA ILE A 108 0.57 -7.24 -4.22
C ILE A 108 0.10 -5.84 -3.77
N GLN A 109 -0.08 -5.65 -2.46
CA GLN A 109 -0.57 -4.41 -1.86
C GLN A 109 0.50 -3.31 -1.77
N GLY A 110 1.71 -3.68 -1.35
CA GLY A 110 2.85 -2.76 -1.23
C GLY A 110 3.27 -2.21 -2.58
#